data_AF-A0A242DHY8-F1
#
_entry.id   AF-A0A242DHY8-F1
#
_cell.length_a   1.000
_cell.length_b   1.000
_cell.length_c   1.000
_cell.angle_alpha   90.00
_cell.angle_beta   90.00
_cell.angle_gamma   90.00
#
_symmetry.space_group_name_H-M   'P 1'
#
loop_
_entity.id
_entity.type
_entity.pdbx_description
1 polymer ?
#
loop_
_entity_poly.entity_id
_entity_poly.type
_entity_poly.pdbx_seq_one_letter_code
_entity_poly.pdbx_strand_id
1 'polypeptide(L)'
;MSSIGEKLFLNEIEQLKKENRKYIYVDEEDYKDFEQLFQDYDLLVIREYGSSLYRVYLNNVENREKIRLLKKENKIKKREDSLFFLLVITLAFLGMYLSCLCLIR
;
A
#
# COMPACT_ATOMS: atom_id res chain seq x y z
N MET A 1 -1.97 -7.57 -18.45
CA MET A 1 -1.07 -7.12 -19.54
C MET A 1 -0.05 -6.28 -18.82
N SER A 2 1.14 -6.82 -18.57
CA SER A 2 2.24 -6.11 -17.91
C SER A 2 2.43 -4.74 -18.56
N SER A 3 2.38 -3.69 -17.73
CA SER A 3 2.40 -2.29 -18.17
C SER A 3 3.81 -1.84 -18.50
N ILE A 4 4.81 -2.40 -17.81
CA ILE A 4 6.22 -2.03 -17.92
C ILE A 4 7.03 -3.26 -18.34
N GLY A 5 7.62 -3.23 -19.54
CA GLY A 5 8.60 -4.23 -19.94
C GLY A 5 9.91 -4.11 -19.15
N GLU A 6 10.63 -5.21 -18.96
CA GLU A 6 11.90 -5.29 -18.20
C GLU A 6 12.91 -4.18 -18.57
N LYS A 7 13.09 -3.90 -19.86
CA LYS A 7 14.00 -2.82 -20.32
C LYS A 7 13.58 -1.43 -19.82
N LEU A 8 12.28 -1.15 -19.78
CA LEU A 8 11.76 0.10 -19.25
C LEU A 8 11.96 0.15 -17.73
N PHE A 9 11.72 -0.97 -17.04
CA PHE A 9 11.94 -1.08 -15.60
C PHE A 9 13.43 -0.85 -15.21
N LEU A 10 14.37 -1.41 -15.97
CA LEU A 10 15.80 -1.17 -15.77
C LEU A 10 16.19 0.31 -15.98
N ASN A 11 15.62 0.97 -16.99
CA ASN A 11 15.83 2.41 -17.19
C ASN A 11 15.27 3.22 -16.01
N GLU A 12 14.11 2.85 -15.47
CA GLU A 12 13.52 3.47 -14.29
C GLU A 12 14.41 3.32 -13.04
N ILE A 13 15.05 2.16 -12.85
CA ILE A 13 16.06 1.96 -11.80
C ILE A 13 17.26 2.89 -12.01
N GLU A 14 17.74 3.09 -13.24
CA GLU A 14 18.81 4.05 -13.50
C GLU A 14 18.40 5.48 -13.14
N GLN A 15 17.16 5.88 -13.42
CA GLN A 15 16.65 7.20 -13.05
C GLN A 15 16.59 7.37 -11.53
N LEU A 16 16.27 6.31 -10.78
CA LEU A 16 16.36 6.32 -9.32
C LEU A 16 17.81 6.52 -8.86
N LYS A 17 18.78 5.80 -9.44
CA LYS A 17 20.21 5.90 -9.09
C LYS A 17 20.79 7.29 -9.36
N LYS A 18 20.31 7.96 -10.39
CA LYS A 18 20.70 9.34 -10.74
C LYS A 18 19.97 10.39 -9.89
N GLU A 19 19.13 9.98 -8.95
CA GLU A 19 18.27 10.85 -8.12
C GLU A 19 17.28 11.72 -8.93
N ASN A 20 17.12 11.44 -10.22
CA ASN A 20 16.14 12.11 -11.09
C ASN A 20 14.70 11.75 -10.69
N ARG A 21 14.52 10.59 -10.04
CA ARG A 21 13.26 10.15 -9.45
C ARG A 21 13.48 9.71 -8.01
N LYS A 22 12.49 9.98 -7.17
CA LYS A 22 12.50 9.57 -5.75
C LYS A 22 12.02 8.13 -5.54
N TYR A 23 11.08 7.68 -6.38
CA TYR A 23 10.49 6.34 -6.35
C TYR A 23 9.78 6.06 -7.67
N ILE A 24 9.48 4.79 -7.91
CA ILE A 24 8.71 4.31 -9.07
C ILE A 24 7.49 3.53 -8.59
N TYR A 25 6.44 3.51 -9.40
CA TYR A 25 5.24 2.70 -9.14
C TYR A 25 5.31 1.42 -9.96
N VAL A 26 4.98 0.31 -9.31
CA VAL A 26 4.88 -1.02 -9.93
C VAL A 26 3.55 -1.62 -9.52
N ASP A 27 2.82 -2.23 -10.44
CA ASP A 27 1.57 -2.91 -10.11
C ASP A 27 1.83 -4.33 -9.53
N GLU A 28 0.76 -5.06 -9.21
CA GLU A 28 0.89 -6.38 -8.60
C GLU A 28 1.34 -7.48 -9.58
N GLU A 29 1.07 -7.34 -10.89
CA GLU A 29 1.56 -8.26 -11.92
C GLU A 29 3.07 -8.06 -12.08
N ASP A 30 3.49 -6.82 -12.35
CA ASP A 30 4.88 -6.44 -12.56
C ASP A 30 5.74 -6.66 -11.29
N TYR A 31 5.16 -6.51 -10.09
CA TYR A 31 5.88 -6.80 -8.83
C TYR A 31 6.27 -8.28 -8.72
N LYS A 32 5.41 -9.20 -9.17
CA LYS A 32 5.71 -10.64 -9.16
C LYS A 32 6.73 -10.97 -10.23
N ASP A 33 6.60 -10.36 -11.41
CA ASP A 33 7.50 -10.61 -12.53
C ASP A 33 8.91 -10.07 -12.28
N PHE A 34 9.05 -8.98 -11.52
CA PHE A 34 10.34 -8.33 -11.22
C PHE A 34 10.89 -8.63 -9.82
N GLU A 35 10.36 -9.64 -9.11
CA GLU A 35 10.76 -9.93 -7.73
C GLU A 35 12.28 -10.13 -7.58
N GLN A 36 12.90 -10.86 -8.51
CA GLN A 36 14.35 -11.07 -8.54
C GLN A 36 15.13 -9.78 -8.75
N LEU A 37 14.67 -8.90 -9.66
CA LEU A 37 15.33 -7.63 -9.94
C LEU A 37 15.31 -6.71 -8.71
N PHE A 38 14.25 -6.71 -7.90
CA PHE A 38 14.27 -5.93 -6.66
C PHE A 38 15.37 -6.38 -5.69
N GLN A 39 15.67 -7.68 -5.65
CA GLN A 39 16.74 -8.22 -4.81
C GLN A 39 18.12 -7.90 -5.40
N ASP A 40 18.29 -8.12 -6.71
CA ASP A 40 19.57 -7.89 -7.42
C ASP A 40 20.03 -6.43 -7.35
N TYR A 41 19.07 -5.49 -7.40
CA TYR A 41 19.35 -4.05 -7.36
C TYR A 41 19.21 -3.45 -5.95
N ASP A 42 19.01 -4.27 -4.91
CA ASP A 42 18.81 -3.85 -3.52
C ASP A 42 17.78 -2.71 -3.41
N LEU A 43 16.55 -3.00 -3.85
CA LEU A 43 15.45 -2.05 -3.89
C LEU A 43 14.49 -2.27 -2.72
N LEU A 44 14.02 -1.18 -2.13
CA LEU A 44 13.03 -1.21 -1.07
C LEU A 44 11.63 -1.04 -1.66
N VAL A 45 10.78 -2.03 -1.43
CA VAL A 45 9.40 -2.03 -1.94
C VAL A 45 8.40 -1.85 -0.80
N ILE A 46 7.40 -1.00 -1.00
CA ILE A 46 6.28 -0.83 -0.07
C ILE A 46 4.96 -0.68 -0.82
N ARG A 47 3.96 -1.47 -0.41
CA ARG A 47 2.57 -1.28 -0.86
C ARG A 47 1.90 -0.18 -0.03
N GLU A 48 1.28 0.79 -0.69
CA GLU A 48 0.49 1.81 -0.02
C GLU A 48 -0.84 1.20 0.46
N TYR A 49 -1.31 1.60 1.66
CA TYR A 49 -2.57 1.10 2.19
C TYR A 49 -3.74 1.51 1.29
N GLY A 50 -4.59 0.55 0.92
CA GLY A 50 -5.72 0.78 0.02
C GLY A 50 -5.34 0.88 -1.47
N SER A 51 -4.06 0.71 -1.83
CA SER A 51 -3.59 0.75 -3.22
C SER A 51 -3.23 -0.65 -3.74
N SER A 52 -3.46 -0.87 -5.04
CA SER A 52 -2.93 -2.01 -5.79
C SER A 52 -1.47 -1.81 -6.22
N LEU A 53 -0.94 -0.59 -6.08
CA LEU A 53 0.40 -0.24 -6.53
C LEU A 53 1.43 -0.33 -5.39
N TYR A 54 2.62 -0.74 -5.77
CA TYR A 54 3.83 -0.79 -4.98
C TYR A 54 4.71 0.41 -5.33
N ARG A 55 5.20 1.10 -4.31
CA ARG A 55 6.26 2.11 -4.46
C ARG A 55 7.61 1.45 -4.24
N VAL A 56 8.52 1.66 -5.17
CA VAL A 56 9.88 1.12 -5.12
C VAL A 56 10.87 2.26 -4.97
N TYR A 57 11.78 2.11 -4.02
CA TYR A 57 12.80 3.07 -3.63
C TYR A 57 14.18 2.42 -3.71
N LEU A 58 15.22 3.23 -3.85
CA LEU A 58 16.57 2.75 -3.58
C LEU A 58 16.76 2.44 -2.10
N ASN A 59 17.57 1.43 -1.82
CA ASN A 59 17.96 1.11 -0.46
C ASN A 59 19.05 2.06 0.07
N ASN A 60 18.61 3.18 0.64
CA ASN A 60 19.47 4.12 1.37
C ASN A 60 18.85 4.50 2.71
N VAL A 61 19.63 5.16 3.58
CA VAL A 61 19.22 5.47 4.96
C VAL A 61 17.94 6.30 5.01
N GLU A 62 17.85 7.34 4.17
CA GLU A 62 16.68 8.22 4.10
C GLU A 62 15.41 7.46 3.69
N ASN A 63 15.48 6.64 2.64
CA ASN A 63 14.36 5.86 2.16
C ASN A 63 13.94 4.77 3.15
N ARG A 64 14.87 4.17 3.90
CA ARG A 64 14.55 3.23 4.98
C ARG A 64 13.70 3.90 6.06
N GLU A 65 14.05 5.11 6.48
CA GLU A 65 13.26 5.87 7.46
C GLU A 65 11.89 6.23 6.91
N LYS A 66 11.84 6.68 5.66
CA LYS A 66 10.57 7.00 4.98
C LYS A 66 9.64 5.80 4.89
N ILE A 67 10.15 4.65 4.48
CA ILE A 67 9.39 3.39 4.43
C ILE A 67 8.94 2.97 5.83
N ARG A 68 9.75 3.18 6.86
CA ARG A 68 9.36 2.90 8.24
C ARG A 68 8.17 3.77 8.68
N LEU A 69 8.16 5.06 8.33
CA LEU A 69 7.05 5.97 8.61
C LEU A 69 5.79 5.55 7.83
N LEU A 70 5.91 5.28 6.54
CA LEU A 70 4.79 4.81 5.72
C LEU A 70 4.21 3.48 6.23
N LYS A 71 5.04 2.54 6.68
CA LYS A 71 4.58 1.29 7.32
C LYS A 71 3.79 1.56 8.61
N LYS A 72 4.20 2.56 9.41
CA LYS A 72 3.44 2.96 10.60
C LYS A 72 2.10 3.59 10.23
N GLU A 73 2.09 4.50 9.25
CA GLU A 73 0.88 5.14 8.76
C GLU A 73 -0.12 4.13 8.19
N ASN A 74 0.34 3.19 7.36
CA ASN A 74 -0.48 2.11 6.83
C ASN A 74 -1.12 1.25 7.94
N LYS A 75 -0.39 0.99 9.03
CA LYS A 75 -0.93 0.25 10.18
C LYS A 75 -2.02 1.05 10.92
N ILE A 76 -1.85 2.37 11.05
CA ILE A 76 -2.82 3.25 11.69
C ILE A 76 -4.11 3.29 10.86
N LYS A 77 -4.00 3.58 9.55
CA LYS A 77 -5.15 3.61 8.63
C LYS A 77 -5.93 2.29 8.64
N LYS A 78 -5.23 1.15 8.60
CA LYS A 78 -5.87 -0.18 8.72
C LYS A 78 -6.66 -0.34 10.02
N ARG A 79 -6.14 0.17 11.14
CA ARG A 79 -6.82 0.11 12.43
C ARG A 79 -8.04 1.03 12.47
N GLU A 80 -7.91 2.24 11.94
CA GLU A 80 -9.00 3.21 11.86
C GLU A 80 -10.17 2.67 11.03
N ASP A 81 -9.90 2.10 9.85
CA ASP A 81 -10.94 1.48 9.02
C ASP A 81 -11.63 0.32 9.74
N SER A 82 -10.88 -0.50 10.46
CA SER A 82 -11.46 -1.59 11.25
C SER A 82 -12.35 -1.08 12.38
N LEU A 83 -11.97 0.01 13.05
CA LEU A 83 -12.78 0.63 14.10
C LEU A 83 -14.03 1.29 13.53
N PHE A 84 -13.88 1.97 12.38
CA PHE A 84 -15.00 2.57 11.67
C PHE A 84 -16.02 1.52 11.24
N PHE A 85 -15.55 0.40 10.67
CA PHE A 85 -16.39 -0.73 10.31
C PHE A 85 -17.16 -1.30 11.51
N LEU A 86 -16.47 -1.49 12.65
CA LEU A 86 -17.09 -1.96 13.89
C LEU A 86 -18.18 -1.01 14.40
N LEU A 87 -17.92 0.30 14.32
CA LEU A 87 -18.87 1.34 14.72
C LEU A 87 -20.12 1.32 13.84
N VAL A 88 -19.96 1.19 12.52
CA VAL A 88 -21.08 1.06 11.56
C VAL A 88 -21.94 -0.16 11.88
N ILE A 89 -21.32 -1.32 12.14
CA ILE A 89 -22.04 -2.54 12.52
C ILE A 89 -22.81 -2.34 13.83
N THR A 90 -22.18 -1.74 14.83
CA THR A 90 -22.81 -1.53 16.14
C THR A 90 -24.03 -0.61 16.03
N LEU A 91 -23.92 0.46 15.24
CA LEU A 91 -25.05 1.37 14.97
C LEU A 91 -26.18 0.67 14.21
N ALA A 92 -25.87 -0.20 13.24
CA ALA A 92 -26.88 -0.97 12.53
C ALA A 92 -27.66 -1.92 13.46
N PHE A 93 -26.97 -2.63 14.36
CA PHE A 93 -27.62 -3.46 15.37
C PHE A 93 -28.47 -2.65 16.35
N LEU A 94 -27.98 -1.49 16.80
CA LEU A 94 -28.73 -0.61 17.68
C LEU A 94 -30.02 -0.11 17.00
N GLY A 95 -29.93 0.25 15.72
CA GLY A 95 -31.08 0.66 14.90
C GLY A 95 -32.11 -0.47 14.77
N MET A 96 -31.67 -1.68 14.42
CA MET A 96 -32.57 -2.84 14.34
C MET A 96 -33.24 -3.16 15.68
N TYR A 97 -32.49 -3.10 16.78
CA TYR A 97 -33.02 -3.32 18.12
C TYR A 97 -34.11 -2.30 18.48
N LEU A 98 -33.86 -1.02 18.23
CA LEU A 98 -34.83 0.05 18.44
C LEU A 98 -36.08 -0.15 17.56
N SER A 99 -35.92 -0.53 16.30
CA SER A 99 -37.06 -0.82 15.40
C SER A 99 -37.91 -1.99 15.90
N CYS A 100 -37.29 -3.07 16.39
CA CYS A 100 -38.02 -4.20 17.00
C CYS A 100 -38.79 -3.80 18.25
N LEU A 101 -38.20 -2.96 19.12
CA LEU A 101 -38.90 -2.43 20.30
C LEU A 101 -40.10 -1.56 19.95
N CYS A 102 -40.04 -0.80 18.86
CA CYS A 102 -41.18 -0.01 18.36
C CYS A 102 -42.31 -0.85 17.77
N LEU A 103 -42.03 -2.06 17.28
CA LEU A 103 -43.04 -2.98 16.71
C LEU A 103 -43.72 -3.87 17.76
N ILE A 104 -43.11 -4.06 18.93
CA ILE A 104 -43.65 -4.85 20.05
C ILE A 104 -44.59 -4.01 20.93
N ARG A 105 -44.61 -2.69 20.74
CA ARG A 105 -45.47 -1.74 21.45
C ARG A 105 -46.70 -1.39 20.64
#